data_AF-A0A2E4PL04-F1
#
_entry.id   AF-A0A2E4PL04-F1
#
_cell.length_a   1.000
_cell.length_b   1.000
_cell.length_c   1.000
_cell.angle_alpha   90.00
_cell.angle_beta   90.00
_cell.angle_gamma   90.00
#
_symmetry.space_group_name_H-M   'P 1'
#
loop_
_entity.id
_entity.type
_entity.pdbx_description
1 polymer ?
#
loop_
_entity_poly.entity_id
_entity_poly.type
_entity_poly.pdbx_seq_one_letter_code
_entity_poly.pdbx_strand_id
1 'polypeptide(L)'
;MNNKIPMTEKIAGEIVKICFDVSEFSKLYDQEHPKNPSKLFEISEEIKKGFKWFTNIDSENEMYLKTNEYIHSVNKALELYQDSNVVMKNKDKIILQLTQLQLHLSNLKKEFSTK
;
A
#
# COMPACT_ATOMS: atom_id res chain seq x y z
N MET A 1 -2.60 27.80 -14.58
CA MET A 1 -3.51 26.86 -13.90
C MET A 1 -2.64 25.74 -13.35
N ASN A 2 -2.53 25.61 -12.03
CA ASN A 2 -1.85 24.47 -11.41
C ASN A 2 -2.82 23.29 -11.42
N ASN A 3 -2.75 22.45 -12.46
CA ASN A 3 -3.47 21.17 -12.52
C ASN A 3 -2.80 20.17 -11.56
N LYS A 4 -2.78 20.48 -10.26
CA LYS A 4 -2.40 19.48 -9.26
C LYS A 4 -3.51 18.44 -9.25
N ILE A 5 -3.22 17.27 -9.78
CA ILE A 5 -4.08 16.09 -9.73
C ILE A 5 -4.30 15.80 -8.24
N PRO A 6 -5.53 15.93 -7.71
CA PRO A 6 -5.74 15.79 -6.28
C PRO A 6 -5.70 14.31 -5.94
N MET A 7 -4.57 13.87 -5.36
CA MET A 7 -4.59 12.71 -4.46
C MET A 7 -5.63 13.02 -3.38
N THR A 8 -6.77 12.33 -3.41
CA THR A 8 -7.85 12.62 -2.47
C THR A 8 -7.38 12.35 -1.05
N GLU A 9 -7.75 13.21 -0.09
CA GLU A 9 -7.39 13.06 1.33
C GLU A 9 -7.71 11.67 1.89
N LYS A 10 -8.73 11.01 1.32
CA LYS A 10 -9.12 9.63 1.64
C LYS A 10 -8.02 8.61 1.28
N ILE A 11 -7.43 8.70 0.09
CA ILE A 11 -6.35 7.80 -0.33
C ILE A 11 -5.10 8.06 0.50
N ALA A 12 -4.77 9.33 0.74
CA ALA A 12 -3.66 9.71 1.62
C ALA A 12 -3.84 9.16 3.05
N GLY A 13 -5.05 9.30 3.61
CA GLY A 13 -5.38 8.82 4.94
C GLY A 13 -5.28 7.30 5.08
N GLU A 14 -5.77 6.54 4.09
CA GLU A 14 -5.67 5.08 4.10
C GLU A 14 -4.22 4.60 3.93
N ILE A 15 -3.42 5.24 3.06
CA ILE A 15 -1.99 4.92 2.92
C ILE A 15 -1.24 5.17 4.25
N VAL A 16 -1.52 6.28 4.93
CA VAL A 16 -0.86 6.61 6.22
C VAL A 16 -1.19 5.57 7.30
N LYS A 17 -2.47 5.18 7.43
CA LYS A 17 -2.89 4.14 8.39
C LYS A 17 -2.17 2.82 8.13
N ILE A 18 -2.15 2.39 6.86
CA ILE A 18 -1.49 1.15 6.46
C ILE A 18 0.01 1.23 6.72
N CYS A 19 0.67 2.34 6.40
CA CYS A 19 2.10 2.50 6.66
C CYS A 19 2.43 2.41 8.15
N PHE A 20 1.55 2.90 9.04
CA PHE A 20 1.72 2.78 10.49
C PHE A 20 1.60 1.33 10.95
N ASP A 21 0.51 0.65 10.58
CA ASP A 21 0.23 -0.74 10.97
C ASP A 21 1.27 -1.72 10.40
N VAL A 22 1.73 -1.49 9.17
CA VAL A 22 2.81 -2.24 8.50
C VAL A 22 4.19 -1.99 9.14
N SER A 23 4.43 -0.80 9.69
CA SER A 23 5.67 -0.51 10.44
C SER A 23 5.68 -1.16 11.82
N GLU A 24 4.52 -1.18 12.50
CA GLU A 24 4.36 -1.89 13.77
C GLU A 24 4.56 -3.41 13.57
N PHE A 25 3.99 -3.94 12.49
CA PHE A 25 4.19 -5.33 12.08
C PHE A 25 5.67 -5.70 11.90
N SER A 26 6.42 -4.89 11.16
CA SER A 26 7.84 -5.17 10.88
C SER A 26 8.65 -5.29 12.17
N LYS A 27 8.38 -4.43 13.17
CA LYS A 27 9.06 -4.48 14.46
C LYS A 27 8.76 -5.77 15.24
N LEU A 28 7.50 -6.22 15.23
CA LEU A 28 7.11 -7.46 15.90
C LEU A 28 7.73 -8.68 15.21
N TYR A 29 7.75 -8.70 13.87
CA TYR A 29 8.35 -9.79 13.12
C TYR A 29 9.87 -9.90 13.40
N ASP A 30 10.60 -8.80 13.37
CA ASP A 30 12.06 -8.78 13.64
C ASP A 30 12.40 -9.23 15.06
N GLN A 31 11.53 -8.94 16.04
CA GLN A 31 11.68 -9.43 17.42
C GLN A 31 11.55 -10.95 17.51
N GLU A 32 10.63 -11.55 16.77
CA GLU A 32 10.43 -13.00 16.77
C GLU A 32 11.38 -13.75 15.82
N HIS A 33 11.91 -13.07 14.79
CA HIS A 33 12.74 -13.68 13.73
C HIS A 33 14.02 -12.87 13.42
N PRO A 34 14.90 -12.62 14.41
CA PRO A 34 16.02 -11.66 14.31
C PRO A 34 17.13 -12.01 13.31
N LYS A 35 17.06 -13.16 12.62
CA LYS A 35 18.09 -13.64 11.68
C LYS A 35 17.57 -13.87 10.26
N ASN A 36 16.30 -13.57 9.99
CA ASN A 36 15.70 -13.78 8.68
C ASN A 36 14.86 -12.56 8.30
N PRO A 37 15.38 -11.61 7.52
CA PRO A 37 14.55 -10.52 7.01
C PRO A 37 13.49 -11.15 6.12
N SER A 38 12.24 -11.18 6.57
CA SER A 38 11.20 -11.85 5.81
C SER A 38 10.82 -11.02 4.60
N LYS A 39 10.30 -11.71 3.58
CA LYS A 39 9.54 -11.09 2.48
C LYS A 39 8.47 -10.11 2.98
N LEU A 40 8.00 -10.23 4.24
CA LEU A 40 7.03 -9.31 4.84
C LEU A 40 7.64 -7.93 5.12
N PHE A 41 8.92 -7.86 5.48
CA PHE A 41 9.65 -6.59 5.64
C PHE A 41 9.85 -5.89 4.30
N GLU A 42 10.24 -6.62 3.25
CA GLU A 42 10.43 -6.04 1.91
C GLU A 42 9.12 -5.46 1.35
N ILE A 43 8.02 -6.20 1.52
CA ILE A 43 6.68 -5.74 1.14
C ILE A 43 6.22 -4.54 1.98
N SER A 44 6.65 -4.45 3.24
CA SER A 44 6.39 -3.29 4.10
C SER A 44 6.96 -1.99 3.51
N GLU A 45 8.16 -2.09 2.92
CA GLU A 45 8.85 -0.98 2.28
C GLU A 45 8.23 -0.63 0.91
N GLU A 46 7.73 -1.62 0.16
CA GLU A 46 6.97 -1.37 -1.08
C GLU A 46 5.69 -0.55 -0.81
N ILE A 47 4.96 -0.88 0.26
CA ILE A 47 3.75 -0.15 0.65
C ILE A 47 4.08 1.31 1.02
N LYS A 48 5.16 1.54 1.78
CA LYS A 48 5.62 2.90 2.13
C LYS A 48 6.07 3.71 0.91
N LYS A 49 6.69 3.07 -0.08
CA LYS A 49 7.12 3.74 -1.32
C LYS A 49 5.94 4.28 -2.12
N GLY A 50 4.79 3.61 -2.09
CA GLY A 50 3.57 4.06 -2.75
C GLY A 50 3.16 5.48 -2.35
N PHE A 51 3.29 5.86 -1.07
CA PHE A 51 3.00 7.22 -0.63
C PHE A 51 3.85 8.28 -1.35
N LYS A 52 5.15 8.01 -1.56
CA LYS A 52 6.07 8.92 -2.27
C LYS A 52 5.79 8.99 -3.77
N TRP A 53 5.18 7.96 -4.34
CA TRP A 53 4.86 7.97 -5.77
C TRP A 53 3.77 8.97 -6.11
N PHE A 54 2.80 9.18 -5.22
CA PHE A 54 1.69 10.11 -5.48
C PHE A 54 2.00 11.57 -5.11
N THR A 55 3.11 11.88 -4.45
CA THR A 55 3.42 13.26 -4.03
C THR A 55 3.92 14.17 -5.15
N ASN A 56 4.41 13.62 -6.26
CA ASN A 56 5.04 14.37 -7.36
C ASN A 56 4.47 13.99 -8.74
N ILE A 57 3.20 13.58 -8.81
CA ILE A 57 2.58 13.19 -10.08
C ILE A 57 2.09 14.43 -10.82
N ASP A 58 2.61 14.62 -12.02
CA ASP A 58 2.40 15.84 -12.80
C ASP A 58 1.49 15.60 -14.02
N SER A 59 1.09 14.35 -14.28
CA SER A 59 0.22 13.99 -15.41
C SER A 59 -0.77 12.87 -15.10
N GLU A 60 -1.93 12.88 -15.77
CA GLU A 60 -2.96 11.83 -15.65
C GLU A 60 -2.42 10.46 -16.05
N ASN A 61 -1.52 10.42 -17.04
CA ASN A 61 -0.89 9.17 -17.48
C ASN A 61 0.05 8.61 -16.40
N GLU A 62 0.85 9.47 -15.76
CA GLU A 62 1.69 9.06 -14.64
C GLU A 62 0.84 8.63 -13.44
N MET A 63 -0.28 9.30 -13.18
CA MET A 63 -1.26 8.90 -12.16
C MET A 63 -1.79 7.48 -12.43
N TYR A 64 -2.18 7.19 -13.66
CA TYR A 64 -2.65 5.88 -14.07
C TYR A 64 -1.57 4.79 -13.89
N LEU A 65 -0.35 5.05 -14.37
CA LEU A 65 0.78 4.13 -14.26
C LEU A 65 1.15 3.85 -12.80
N LYS A 66 1.30 4.89 -11.97
CA LYS A 66 1.63 4.74 -10.54
C LYS A 66 0.51 4.09 -9.74
N THR A 67 -0.75 4.34 -10.10
CA THR A 67 -1.88 3.63 -9.50
C THR A 67 -1.82 2.13 -9.84
N ASN A 68 -1.51 1.76 -11.08
CA ASN A 68 -1.35 0.35 -11.46
C ASN A 68 -0.18 -0.34 -10.75
N GLU A 69 0.99 0.31 -10.72
CA GLU A 69 2.17 -0.19 -10.00
C GLU A 69 1.83 -0.42 -8.52
N TYR A 70 1.09 0.51 -7.91
CA TYR A 70 0.77 0.41 -6.50
C TYR A 70 -0.29 -0.66 -6.19
N ILE A 71 -1.31 -0.82 -7.05
CA ILE A 71 -2.24 -1.96 -6.95
C ILE A 71 -1.49 -3.29 -6.93
N HIS A 72 -0.47 -3.43 -7.79
CA HIS A 72 0.35 -4.65 -7.84
C HIS A 72 1.08 -4.93 -6.51
N SER A 73 1.71 -3.91 -5.91
CA SER A 73 2.36 -4.05 -4.60
C SER A 73 1.36 -4.35 -3.48
N VAL A 74 0.17 -3.74 -3.50
CA VAL A 74 -0.90 -4.04 -2.53
C VAL A 74 -1.39 -5.47 -2.65
N ASN A 75 -1.54 -6.00 -3.87
CA ASN A 75 -1.94 -7.40 -4.10
C ASN A 75 -0.90 -8.39 -3.56
N LYS A 76 0.38 -8.14 -3.84
CA LYS A 76 1.47 -8.96 -3.29
C LYS A 76 1.49 -8.94 -1.77
N ALA A 77 1.23 -7.77 -1.18
CA ALA A 77 1.11 -7.66 0.27
C ALA A 77 -0.05 -8.51 0.79
N LEU A 78 -1.25 -8.38 0.20
CA LEU A 78 -2.42 -9.17 0.57
C LEU A 78 -2.14 -10.67 0.56
N GLU A 79 -1.60 -11.19 -0.55
CA GLU A 79 -1.25 -12.61 -0.71
C GLU A 79 -0.30 -13.06 0.41
N LEU A 80 0.76 -12.28 0.65
CA LEU A 80 1.74 -12.62 1.67
C LEU A 80 1.15 -12.63 3.09
N TYR A 81 0.31 -11.65 3.43
CA TYR A 81 -0.35 -11.61 4.72
C TYR A 81 -1.36 -12.75 4.88
N GLN A 82 -2.09 -13.10 3.82
CA GLN A 82 -3.04 -14.21 3.82
C GLN A 82 -2.32 -15.57 4.00
N ASP A 83 -1.25 -15.81 3.24
CA ASP A 83 -0.50 -17.07 3.21
C ASP A 83 0.48 -17.25 4.38
N SER A 84 0.78 -16.16 5.10
CA SER A 84 1.65 -16.21 6.27
C SER A 84 1.03 -17.05 7.40
N ASN A 85 1.71 -18.14 7.79
CA ASN A 85 1.37 -18.94 8.97
C ASN A 85 1.72 -18.26 10.30
N VAL A 86 2.23 -17.04 10.28
CA VAL A 86 2.59 -16.29 11.48
C VAL A 86 1.31 -15.84 12.19
N VAL A 87 1.14 -16.28 13.44
CA VAL A 87 -0.01 -15.94 14.29
C VAL A 87 0.19 -14.51 14.81
N MET A 88 -0.62 -13.58 14.31
CA MET A 88 -0.49 -12.16 14.66
C MET A 88 -1.84 -11.53 14.97
N LYS A 89 -1.89 -10.84 16.12
CA LYS A 89 -3.09 -10.17 16.64
C LYS A 89 -3.68 -9.13 15.67
N ASN A 90 -2.84 -8.53 14.81
CA ASN A 90 -3.24 -7.48 13.89
C ASN A 90 -3.31 -7.94 12.41
N LYS A 91 -3.08 -9.23 12.11
CA LYS A 91 -3.05 -9.75 10.73
C LYS A 91 -4.36 -9.46 9.99
N ASP A 92 -5.50 -9.76 10.61
CA ASP A 92 -6.82 -9.53 10.00
C ASP A 92 -7.11 -8.04 9.76
N LYS A 93 -6.65 -7.18 10.68
CA LYS A 93 -6.74 -5.72 10.52
C LYS A 93 -5.93 -5.25 9.31
N ILE A 94 -4.70 -5.73 9.16
CA ILE A 94 -3.82 -5.36 8.04
C ILE A 94 -4.42 -5.85 6.71
N ILE A 95 -4.93 -7.09 6.65
CA ILE A 95 -5.61 -7.63 5.46
C ILE A 95 -6.79 -6.72 5.08
N LEU A 96 -7.65 -6.38 6.03
CA LEU A 96 -8.80 -5.50 5.80
C LEU A 96 -8.37 -4.14 5.22
N GLN A 97 -7.34 -3.53 5.79
CA GLN A 97 -6.85 -2.22 5.33
C GLN A 97 -6.23 -2.31 3.93
N LEU A 98 -5.45 -3.36 3.64
CA LEU A 98 -4.90 -3.58 2.31
C LEU A 98 -6.01 -3.81 1.27
N THR A 99 -7.08 -4.54 1.61
CA THR A 99 -8.26 -4.70 0.74
C THR A 99 -8.96 -3.37 0.50
N GLN A 100 -9.12 -2.53 1.54
CA GLN A 100 -9.69 -1.19 1.39
C GLN A 100 -8.84 -0.30 0.48
N LEU A 101 -7.51 -0.33 0.64
CA LEU A 101 -6.60 0.41 -0.23
C LEU A 101 -6.66 -0.08 -1.68
N GLN A 102 -6.69 -1.40 -1.90
CA GLN A 102 -6.85 -1.99 -3.23
C GLN A 102 -8.13 -1.47 -3.92
N LEU A 103 -9.24 -1.42 -3.18
CA LEU A 103 -10.51 -0.89 -3.68
C LEU A 103 -10.41 0.60 -4.04
N HIS A 104 -9.82 1.41 -3.16
CA HIS A 104 -9.64 2.84 -3.41
C HIS A 104 -8.75 3.11 -4.63
N LEU A 105 -7.64 2.38 -4.77
CA LEU A 105 -6.76 2.49 -5.95
C LEU A 105 -7.45 2.02 -7.22
N SER A 106 -8.27 0.96 -7.15
CA SER A 106 -9.05 0.49 -8.31
C SER A 106 -10.08 1.51 -8.77
N ASN A 107 -10.69 2.24 -7.85
CA ASN A 107 -11.60 3.35 -8.18
C ASN A 107 -10.83 4.52 -8.80
N LEU A 108 -9.69 4.91 -8.21
CA LEU A 108 -8.81 5.94 -8.75
C LEU A 108 -8.37 5.60 -10.17
N LYS A 109 -7.97 4.36 -10.43
CA LYS A 109 -7.61 3.88 -11.76
C LYS A 109 -8.74 4.10 -12.77
N LYS A 110 -10.00 3.82 -12.41
CA LYS A 110 -11.15 4.00 -13.30
C LYS A 110 -11.36 5.48 -13.66
N GLU A 111 -11.15 6.40 -12.73
CA GLU A 111 -11.25 7.84 -12.95
C GLU A 111 -10.24 8.35 -13.99
N PHE A 112 -9.05 7.73 -14.06
CA PHE A 112 -7.99 8.09 -15.02
C PHE A 112 -7.90 7.15 -16.23
N SER A 113 -8.78 6.14 -16.35
CA SER A 113 -8.78 5.19 -17.47
C SER A 113 -9.64 5.64 -18.66
N THR A 114 -10.34 6.77 -18.54
CA THR A 114 -11.19 7.33 -19.60
C THR A 114 -10.51 8.50 -20.29
N LYS A 115 -9.65 8.20 -21.27
CA LYS A 115 -9.36 9.04 -22.45
C LYS A 115 -9.03 8.14 -23.64
#